data_AF-A0A7M1URW9-F1
#
_entry.id   AF-A0A7M1URW9-F1
#
_cell.length_a   1.000
_cell.length_b   1.000
_cell.length_c   1.000
_cell.angle_alpha   90.00
_cell.angle_beta   90.00
_cell.angle_gamma   90.00
#
_symmetry.space_group_name_H-M   'P 1'
#
loop_
_entity.id
_entity.type
_entity.pdbx_description
1 polymer ?
#
loop_
_entity_poly.entity_id
_entity_poly.type
_entity_poly.pdbx_seq_one_letter_code
_entity_poly.pdbx_strand_id
1 'polypeptide(L)'
;MVLSAEDKIVLLRLIAGVSYGFLVYLLGLLRIVSLKDLNTFAWTGAAILYAVTIFLTYRFYKPSKAFNLYLRGLLTYYASWLLTSYVLNEIYSIM
;
A
#
# COMPACT_ATOMS: atom_id res chain seq x y z
N MET A 1 14.68 -0.55 -21.32
CA MET A 1 14.30 0.80 -20.85
C MET A 1 14.85 0.99 -19.44
N VAL A 2 15.57 2.08 -19.18
CA VAL A 2 16.01 2.43 -17.82
C VAL A 2 14.86 3.21 -17.16
N LEU A 3 14.29 2.67 -16.08
CA LEU A 3 13.22 3.32 -15.32
C LEU A 3 13.71 4.65 -14.74
N SER A 4 12.91 5.71 -14.88
CA SER A 4 13.20 6.99 -14.24
C SER A 4 13.09 6.88 -12.72
N ALA A 5 13.64 7.84 -11.98
CA ALA A 5 13.49 7.86 -10.53
C ALA A 5 12.01 7.94 -10.11
N GLU A 6 11.18 8.65 -10.87
CA GLU A 6 9.74 8.74 -10.59
C GLU A 6 9.03 7.41 -10.81
N ASP A 7 9.38 6.68 -11.87
CA ASP A 7 8.78 5.36 -12.14
C ASP A 7 9.12 4.36 -11.04
N LYS A 8 10.35 4.42 -10.51
CA LYS A 8 10.78 3.59 -9.38
C LYS A 8 9.97 3.88 -8.11
N ILE A 9 9.62 5.15 -7.87
CA ILE A 9 8.78 5.54 -6.73
C ILE A 9 7.38 4.95 -6.90
N VAL A 10 6.77 5.14 -8.07
CA VAL A 10 5.45 4.57 -8.37
C VAL A 10 5.46 3.06 -8.21
N LEU A 11 6.48 2.38 -8.75
CA LEU A 11 6.63 0.93 -8.64
C LEU A 11 6.79 0.47 -7.18
N LEU A 12 7.61 1.15 -6.38
CA LEU A 12 7.76 0.86 -4.95
C LEU A 12 6.41 0.96 -4.24
N ARG A 13 5.64 2.02 -4.50
CA ARG A 13 4.34 2.27 -3.85
C ARG A 13 3.28 1.27 -4.31
N LEU A 14 3.30 0.92 -5.59
CA LEU A 14 2.45 -0.12 -6.17
C LEU A 14 2.67 -1.44 -5.44
N ILE A 15 3.92 -1.92 -5.40
CA ILE A 15 4.29 -3.19 -4.76
C ILE A 15 3.92 -3.14 -3.27
N ALA A 16 4.29 -2.07 -2.56
CA ALA A 16 3.98 -1.94 -1.14
C ALA A 16 2.46 -2.01 -0.86
N GLY A 17 1.64 -1.34 -1.68
CA GLY A 17 0.19 -1.36 -1.50
C GLY A 17 -0.42 -2.72 -1.84
N VAL A 18 0.02 -3.37 -2.93
CA VAL A 18 -0.43 -4.74 -3.28
C VAL A 18 -0.07 -5.73 -2.18
N SER A 19 1.19 -5.73 -1.71
CA SER A 19 1.64 -6.60 -0.64
C SER A 19 0.88 -6.36 0.66
N TYR A 20 0.60 -5.10 0.99
CA TYR A 20 -0.18 -4.76 2.18
C TYR A 20 -1.65 -5.19 2.06
N GLY A 21 -2.28 -4.99 0.91
CA GLY A 21 -3.65 -5.45 0.68
C GLY A 21 -3.82 -6.94 0.74
N PHE A 22 -2.84 -7.68 0.22
CA PHE A 22 -2.76 -9.13 0.36
C PHE A 22 -2.61 -9.55 1.83
N LEU A 23 -1.74 -8.88 2.60
CA LEU A 23 -1.57 -9.13 4.03
C LEU A 23 -2.87 -8.90 4.82
N VAL A 24 -3.52 -7.75 4.62
CA VAL A 24 -4.80 -7.43 5.30
C VAL A 24 -5.87 -8.46 4.95
N TYR A 25 -5.96 -8.85 3.68
CA TYR A 25 -6.86 -9.90 3.24
C TYR A 25 -6.57 -11.22 3.95
N LEU A 26 -5.32 -11.67 4.00
CA LEU A 26 -4.95 -12.91 4.70
C LEU A 26 -5.25 -12.87 6.21
N LEU A 27 -5.03 -11.74 6.87
CA LEU A 27 -5.34 -11.58 8.30
C LEU A 27 -6.83 -11.74 8.56
N GLY A 28 -7.68 -11.23 7.68
CA GLY A 28 -9.13 -11.43 7.73
C GLY A 28 -9.53 -12.88 7.42
N LEU A 29 -9.01 -13.44 6.32
CA LEU A 29 -9.33 -14.79 5.86
C LEU A 29 -9.00 -15.85 6.92
N LEU A 30 -7.81 -15.75 7.52
CA LEU A 30 -7.32 -16.68 8.53
C LEU A 30 -7.90 -16.41 9.93
N ARG A 31 -8.75 -15.38 10.08
CA ARG A 31 -9.34 -14.95 11.37
C ARG A 31 -8.29 -14.73 12.47
N ILE A 32 -7.09 -14.26 12.08
CA ILE A 32 -6.01 -13.92 13.03
C ILE A 32 -6.41 -12.72 13.88
N VAL A 33 -7.16 -11.79 13.28
CA VAL A 33 -7.69 -10.58 13.92
C VAL A 33 -9.22 -10.59 13.81
N SER A 34 -9.91 -10.14 14.86
CA SER A 34 -11.37 -9.98 14.79
C SER A 34 -11.76 -9.02 13.66
N LEU A 35 -12.90 -9.23 13.00
CA LEU A 35 -13.34 -8.34 11.92
C LEU A 35 -13.47 -6.87 12.36
N LYS A 36 -13.84 -6.66 13.64
CA LYS A 36 -13.94 -5.33 14.24
C LYS A 36 -12.58 -4.64 14.34
N ASP A 37 -11.55 -5.39 14.73
CA ASP A 37 -10.20 -4.85 14.91
C ASP A 37 -9.42 -4.81 13.59
N LEU A 38 -9.79 -5.65 12.62
CA LEU A 38 -9.16 -5.72 11.30
C LEU A 38 -9.22 -4.38 10.57
N ASN A 39 -10.37 -3.70 10.62
CA ASN A 39 -10.50 -2.38 9.98
C ASN A 39 -9.53 -1.35 10.57
N THR A 40 -9.49 -1.24 11.90
CA THR A 40 -8.57 -0.32 12.60
C THR A 40 -7.12 -0.66 12.32
N PHE A 41 -6.77 -1.95 12.35
CA PHE A 41 -5.43 -2.43 12.03
C PHE A 41 -5.04 -2.09 10.59
N ALA A 42 -5.96 -2.29 9.64
CA ALA A 42 -5.73 -2.07 8.23
C ALA A 42 -5.47 -0.59 7.91
N TRP A 43 -6.28 0.32 8.45
CA TRP A 43 -6.06 1.76 8.22
C TRP A 43 -4.83 2.30 8.94
N THR A 44 -4.60 1.88 10.19
CA THR A 44 -3.43 2.33 10.97
C THR A 44 -2.14 1.82 10.36
N GLY A 45 -2.09 0.53 10.00
CA GLY A 45 -0.93 -0.08 9.37
C GLY A 45 -0.66 0.52 7.98
N ALA A 46 -1.71 0.85 7.22
CA ALA A 46 -1.54 1.53 5.94
C ALA A 46 -0.88 2.91 6.07
N ALA A 47 -1.34 3.70 7.04
CA ALA A 47 -0.74 5.01 7.30
C ALA A 47 0.73 4.90 7.70
N ILE A 48 1.07 3.94 8.57
CA ILE A 48 2.44 3.67 9.00
C ILE A 48 3.31 3.23 7.82
N LEU A 49 2.86 2.25 7.03
CA LEU A 49 3.62 1.74 5.90
C LEU A 49 3.80 2.78 4.80
N TYR A 50 2.80 3.64 4.59
CA TYR A 50 2.90 4.79 3.71
C TYR A 50 3.97 5.78 4.18
N ALA A 51 4.05 6.07 5.49
CA ALA A 51 5.10 6.92 6.05
C ALA A 51 6.50 6.31 5.88
N VAL A 52 6.64 5.00 6.12
CA VAL A 52 7.90 4.27 5.86
C VAL A 52 8.31 4.40 4.40
N THR A 53 7.36 4.23 3.47
CA THR A 53 7.66 4.32 2.03
C THR A 53 7.96 5.76 1.59
N ILE A 54 7.49 6.81 2.28
CA ILE A 54 7.97 8.20 2.11
C ILE A 54 9.44 8.28 2.48
N PHE A 55 9.81 7.78 3.66
CA PHE A 55 11.19 7.83 4.14
C PHE A 55 12.15 7.10 3.19
N LEU A 56 11.79 5.88 2.77
CA LEU A 56 12.57 5.11 1.80
C LEU A 56 12.68 5.86 0.46
N THR A 57 11.58 6.45 -0.01
CA THR A 57 11.57 7.19 -1.27
C THR A 57 12.54 8.38 -1.24
N TYR A 58 12.49 9.15 -0.15
CA TYR A 58 13.37 10.28 0.05
C TYR A 58 14.85 9.86 0.11
N ARG A 59 15.15 8.76 0.83
CA ARG A 59 16.52 8.27 1.03
C ARG A 59 17.17 7.72 -0.24
N PHE A 60 16.42 6.98 -1.06
CA PHE A 60 16.96 6.20 -2.18
C PHE A 60 16.76 6.86 -3.56
N TYR A 61 15.67 7.59 -3.78
CA TYR A 61 15.32 8.11 -5.11
C TYR A 61 15.43 9.63 -5.24
N LYS A 62 15.56 10.36 -4.10
CA LYS A 62 15.75 11.82 -4.05
C LYS A 62 14.80 12.57 -5.01
N PRO A 63 13.48 12.47 -4.81
CA PRO A 63 12.51 13.08 -5.72
C PRO A 63 12.71 14.59 -5.84
N SER A 64 12.62 15.11 -7.06
CA SER A 64 12.78 16.53 -7.36
C SER A 64 11.60 17.40 -6.92
N LYS A 65 10.42 16.80 -6.76
CA LYS A 65 9.16 17.49 -6.44
C LYS A 65 8.45 16.83 -5.27
N ALA A 66 7.97 17.63 -4.32
CA ALA A 66 7.18 17.18 -3.19
C ALA A 66 5.90 16.43 -3.63
N PHE A 67 5.29 16.85 -4.73
CA PHE A 67 4.13 16.16 -5.32
C PHE A 67 4.40 14.68 -5.61
N ASN A 68 5.59 14.35 -6.13
CA ASN A 68 5.97 12.97 -6.45
C ASN A 68 6.24 12.14 -5.18
N LEU A 69 6.76 12.78 -4.13
CA LEU A 69 7.03 12.12 -2.85
C LEU A 69 5.75 11.81 -2.07
N TYR A 70 4.84 12.77 -2.00
CA TYR A 70 3.63 12.70 -1.18
C TYR A 70 2.42 12.28 -2.02
N LEU A 71 1.78 13.21 -2.74
CA LEU A 71 0.48 13.03 -3.40
C LEU A 71 0.45 11.87 -4.40
N ARG A 72 1.40 11.83 -5.34
CA ARG A 72 1.41 10.77 -6.35
C ARG A 72 1.63 9.39 -5.72
N GLY A 73 2.59 9.30 -4.80
CA GLY A 73 2.87 8.07 -4.06
C GLY A 73 1.72 7.63 -3.16
N LEU A 74 0.97 8.58 -2.59
CA LEU A 74 -0.22 8.33 -1.77
C LEU A 74 -1.30 7.66 -2.61
N LEU A 75 -1.63 8.26 -3.75
CA LEU A 75 -2.64 7.75 -4.66
C LEU A 75 -2.29 6.35 -5.15
N THR A 76 -1.05 6.12 -5.60
CA THR A 76 -0.63 4.78 -6.06
C THR A 76 -0.73 3.75 -4.94
N TYR A 77 -0.24 4.05 -3.74
CA TYR A 77 -0.21 3.12 -2.62
C TYR A 77 -1.62 2.77 -2.12
N TYR A 78 -2.46 3.76 -1.84
CA TYR A 78 -3.81 3.52 -1.33
C TYR A 78 -4.71 2.89 -2.39
N ALA A 79 -4.60 3.31 -3.66
CA ALA A 79 -5.37 2.70 -4.72
C ALA A 79 -5.00 1.22 -4.90
N SER A 80 -3.71 0.89 -4.92
CA SER A 80 -3.30 -0.51 -5.10
C SER A 80 -3.67 -1.38 -3.89
N TRP A 81 -3.51 -0.86 -2.67
CA TRP A 81 -3.99 -1.54 -1.47
C TRP A 81 -5.49 -1.84 -1.54
N LEU A 82 -6.32 -0.82 -1.70
CA LEU A 82 -7.79 -0.97 -1.69
C LEU A 82 -8.27 -1.87 -2.82
N LEU A 83 -7.72 -1.71 -4.04
CA LEU A 83 -8.06 -2.56 -5.17
C LEU A 83 -7.67 -4.01 -4.93
N THR A 84 -6.48 -4.29 -4.41
CA THR A 84 -6.07 -5.66 -4.10
C THR A 84 -7.00 -6.28 -3.06
N SER A 85 -7.29 -5.58 -1.95
CA SER A 85 -8.20 -6.10 -0.94
C SER A 85 -9.63 -6.29 -1.47
N TYR A 86 -10.14 -5.40 -2.32
CA TYR A 86 -11.46 -5.51 -2.93
C TYR A 86 -11.55 -6.71 -3.87
N VAL A 87 -10.61 -6.83 -4.82
CA VAL A 87 -10.57 -7.92 -5.80
C VAL A 87 -10.46 -9.27 -5.10
N LEU A 88 -9.62 -9.38 -4.07
CA LEU A 88 -9.48 -10.64 -3.34
C LEU A 88 -10.74 -11.02 -2.59
N ASN A 89 -11.44 -10.07 -1.97
CA ASN A 89 -12.74 -10.34 -1.33
C ASN A 89 -13.82 -10.73 -2.34
N GLU A 90 -13.82 -10.16 -3.54
CA GLU A 90 -14.78 -10.52 -4.60
C GLU A 90 -14.57 -11.96 -5.10
N ILE A 91 -13.30 -12.38 -5.23
CA ILE A 91 -12.97 -13.74 -5.69
C ILE A 91 -13.20 -14.77 -4.57
N TYR A 92 -12.83 -14.40 -3.34
CA TYR A 92 -12.88 -15.27 -2.17
C TYR A 92 -13.44 -14.48 -0.99
N SER A 93 -14.75 -14.56 -0.80
CA SER A 93 -15.42 -13.80 0.25
C SER A 93 -14.95 -14.22 1.63
N ILE A 94 -14.46 -13.25 2.40
CA ILE A 94 -14.20 -13.39 3.84
C ILE A 94 -15.49 -13.10 4.65
N MET A 95 -16.54 -12.57 3.99
CA MET A 95 -17.89 -12.36 4.53
C MET A 95 -18.85 -13.46 4.12
#